data_AF-A0A955R7E2-F1
#
_entry.id   AF-A0A955R7E2-F1
#
_cell.length_a   1.000
_cell.length_b   1.000
_cell.length_c   1.000
_cell.angle_alpha   90.00
_cell.angle_beta   90.00
_cell.angle_gamma   90.00
#
_symmetry.space_group_name_H-M   'P 1'
#
loop_
_entity.id
_entity.type
_entity.pdbx_description
1 polymer ?
#
loop_
_entity_poly.entity_id
_entity_poly.type
_entity_poly.pdbx_seq_one_letter_code
_entity_poly.pdbx_strand_id
1 'polypeptide(L)'
;MPWRQRCLELVEEHGLDGAWADVLRAFEGPAGDVTDLPSRIASTLAEEVDADQAALFSRRFVSVRSLLSTLSRAEARLLEHVLTERAAGILEAPGPRALRIRALVDYVFGRSALLVHERPDAPSAEELVARVRWTEVAPGVRHATVAGATRQGPVHLNLLRLRGVRLTALDARGRGDPVTLAASTGAVALFSGGFFLYSEPDIEHPARRGDPVGLLVEDGAVRGWPVFRRSALLQDHDGTVRIDRIGPDDARWTVAGRSVRPSGFVQRADAEVGPDEPGIAVASGRVVGRGRRLPVPLAGLVLLGVDGELGSDVHAELPGVRAAMAGGPTLVGPDALDLGAEQFAGSAPPLTFSRDETYDTNLLPRMAVGLRGDELVVLAVDGRDLERAPGLTLRATGSLLASLGCERATNLDGGSSKRMVVGGRVVDLATTEVVAGGSSSDRVRPLHTAVLVHST
;
A
#
# COMPACT_ATOMS: atom_id res chain seq x y z
N MET A 1 6.98 15.83 -28.99
CA MET A 1 5.95 16.06 -27.96
C MET A 1 6.04 17.51 -27.51
N PRO A 2 5.13 18.40 -27.94
CA PRO A 2 5.22 19.85 -27.70
C PRO A 2 5.37 20.21 -26.21
N TRP A 3 4.66 19.52 -25.31
CA TRP A 3 4.73 19.79 -23.87
C TRP A 3 6.10 19.47 -23.26
N ARG A 4 6.79 18.41 -23.72
CA ARG A 4 8.14 18.03 -23.25
C ARG A 4 9.18 19.04 -23.71
N GLN A 5 9.04 19.55 -24.92
CA GLN A 5 9.90 20.62 -25.41
C GLN A 5 9.75 21.86 -24.51
N ARG A 6 8.52 22.22 -24.12
CA ARG A 6 8.30 23.30 -23.16
C ARG A 6 8.95 23.04 -21.79
N CYS A 7 8.92 21.80 -21.30
CA CYS A 7 9.65 21.45 -20.07
C CYS A 7 11.16 21.64 -20.20
N LEU A 8 11.75 21.24 -21.33
CA LEU A 8 13.19 21.43 -21.57
C LEU A 8 13.54 22.91 -21.69
N GLU A 9 12.70 23.70 -22.35
CA GLU A 9 12.82 25.16 -22.39
C GLU A 9 12.75 25.77 -20.99
N LEU A 10 11.83 25.33 -20.11
CA LEU A 10 11.76 25.80 -18.73
C LEU A 10 12.99 25.43 -17.90
N VAL A 11 13.56 24.23 -18.12
CA VAL A 11 14.81 23.79 -17.49
C VAL A 11 15.96 24.69 -17.92
N GLU A 12 16.07 25.00 -19.22
CA GLU A 12 17.10 25.89 -19.77
C GLU A 12 16.91 27.35 -19.35
N GLU A 13 15.70 27.90 -19.47
CA GLU A 13 15.30 29.27 -19.12
C GLU A 13 15.62 29.62 -17.66
N HIS A 14 15.53 28.62 -16.78
CA HIS A 14 15.71 28.81 -15.35
C HIS A 14 16.99 28.16 -14.78
N GLY A 15 17.85 27.61 -15.64
CA GLY A 15 19.12 27.00 -15.22
C GLY A 15 18.95 25.85 -14.23
N LEU A 16 17.88 25.06 -14.37
CA LEU A 16 17.63 23.91 -13.50
C LEU A 16 18.64 22.79 -13.79
N ASP A 17 19.07 22.07 -12.77
CA ASP A 17 20.11 21.02 -12.90
C ASP A 17 19.60 19.73 -13.58
N GLY A 18 20.53 18.79 -13.79
CA GLY A 18 20.23 17.50 -14.42
C GLY A 18 19.27 16.60 -13.63
N ALA A 19 19.00 16.88 -12.33
CA ALA A 19 18.07 16.08 -11.53
C ALA A 19 16.61 16.28 -11.98
N TRP A 20 16.31 17.40 -12.65
CA TRP A 20 14.98 17.65 -13.22
C TRP A 20 14.74 16.92 -14.54
N ALA A 21 15.79 16.45 -15.23
CA ALA A 21 15.64 15.57 -16.38
C ALA A 21 14.99 14.22 -15.99
N ASP A 22 15.25 13.73 -14.78
CA ASP A 22 14.61 12.51 -14.26
C ASP A 22 13.13 12.71 -13.95
N VAL A 23 12.75 13.90 -13.46
CA VAL A 23 11.33 14.28 -13.26
C VAL A 23 10.57 14.24 -14.59
N LEU A 24 11.22 14.66 -15.68
CA LEU A 24 10.66 14.63 -17.04
C LEU A 24 10.65 13.24 -17.66
N ARG A 25 11.59 12.36 -17.30
CA ARG A 25 11.61 10.94 -17.69
C ARG A 25 10.57 10.10 -16.94
N ALA A 26 10.24 10.48 -15.70
CA ALA A 26 9.29 9.76 -14.86
C ALA A 26 7.87 9.72 -15.44
N PHE A 27 7.50 10.67 -16.31
CA PHE A 27 6.18 10.74 -16.92
C PHE A 27 6.27 10.97 -18.43
N GLU A 28 6.43 9.89 -19.19
CA GLU A 28 6.34 9.94 -20.65
C GLU A 28 4.91 9.76 -21.14
N GLY A 29 4.60 10.32 -22.31
CA GLY A 29 3.35 10.10 -23.02
C GLY A 29 2.84 11.29 -23.83
N PRO A 30 1.73 11.11 -24.57
CA PRO A 30 1.15 12.16 -25.41
C PRO A 30 0.61 13.33 -24.58
N ALA A 31 0.51 14.50 -25.21
CA ALA A 31 -0.31 15.61 -24.69
C ALA A 31 -1.80 15.23 -24.76
N GLY A 32 -2.63 15.94 -24.00
CA GLY A 32 -4.09 15.84 -24.07
C GLY A 32 -4.74 17.21 -23.99
N ASP A 33 -6.08 17.25 -23.96
CA ASP A 33 -6.79 18.49 -23.68
C ASP A 33 -6.59 18.89 -22.21
N VAL A 34 -6.16 20.13 -21.95
CA VAL A 34 -5.91 20.67 -20.60
C VAL A 34 -7.10 21.46 -20.05
N THR A 35 -8.17 21.58 -20.83
CA THR A 35 -9.39 22.31 -20.45
C THR A 35 -10.15 21.55 -19.36
N ASP A 36 -10.57 22.28 -18.32
CA ASP A 36 -11.44 21.78 -17.24
C ASP A 36 -11.01 20.43 -16.63
N LEU A 37 -9.69 20.26 -16.42
CA LEU A 37 -9.13 19.02 -15.88
C LEU A 37 -9.79 18.55 -14.57
N PRO A 38 -10.13 19.39 -13.58
CA PRO A 38 -10.78 18.91 -12.36
C PRO A 38 -12.08 18.16 -12.63
N SER A 39 -12.98 18.70 -13.46
CA SER A 39 -14.24 18.07 -13.79
C SER A 39 -14.03 16.80 -14.61
N ARG A 40 -13.10 16.84 -15.58
CA ARG A 40 -12.78 15.69 -16.42
C ARG A 40 -12.13 14.55 -15.65
N ILE A 41 -11.25 14.85 -14.71
CA ILE A 41 -10.71 13.84 -13.77
C ILE A 41 -11.87 13.18 -13.02
N ALA A 42 -12.79 13.96 -12.46
CA ALA A 42 -13.92 13.38 -11.73
C ALA A 42 -14.84 12.52 -12.61
N SER A 43 -15.18 12.98 -13.82
CA SER A 43 -16.10 12.26 -14.71
C SER A 43 -15.45 11.02 -15.34
N THR A 44 -14.25 11.14 -15.88
CA THR A 44 -13.56 10.02 -16.56
C THR A 44 -13.17 8.93 -15.58
N LEU A 45 -12.70 9.29 -14.38
CA LEU A 45 -12.34 8.28 -13.40
C LEU A 45 -13.55 7.57 -12.78
N ALA A 46 -14.74 8.18 -12.82
CA ALA A 46 -15.97 7.54 -12.36
C ALA A 46 -16.41 6.34 -13.23
N GLU A 47 -15.79 6.17 -14.41
CA GLU A 47 -15.97 4.97 -15.26
C GLU A 47 -15.14 3.77 -14.75
N GLU A 48 -14.09 4.01 -13.96
CA GLU A 48 -13.16 2.97 -13.48
C GLU A 48 -13.26 2.71 -11.96
N VAL A 49 -13.65 3.73 -11.19
CA VAL A 49 -13.77 3.68 -9.74
C VAL A 49 -15.06 4.34 -9.27
N ASP A 50 -15.45 4.12 -8.02
CA ASP A 50 -16.67 4.73 -7.47
C ASP A 50 -16.61 6.27 -7.52
N ALA A 51 -17.75 6.92 -7.70
CA ALA A 51 -17.84 8.37 -7.90
C ALA A 51 -17.18 9.19 -6.77
N ASP A 52 -17.32 8.76 -5.52
CA ASP A 52 -16.66 9.40 -4.36
C ASP A 52 -15.13 9.34 -4.45
N GLN A 53 -14.60 8.25 -4.98
CA GLN A 53 -13.16 8.05 -5.19
C GLN A 53 -12.66 8.90 -6.36
N ALA A 54 -13.41 8.96 -7.47
CA ALA A 54 -13.08 9.82 -8.59
C ALA A 54 -13.05 11.31 -8.17
N ALA A 55 -14.05 11.74 -7.40
CA ALA A 55 -14.11 13.09 -6.83
C ALA A 55 -12.94 13.38 -5.87
N LEU A 56 -12.51 12.40 -5.07
CA LEU A 56 -11.32 12.51 -4.22
C LEU A 56 -10.06 12.81 -5.06
N PHE A 57 -9.83 12.07 -6.14
CA PHE A 57 -8.65 12.30 -6.99
C PHE A 57 -8.67 13.68 -7.66
N SER A 58 -9.84 14.15 -8.08
CA SER A 58 -10.02 15.53 -8.57
C SER A 58 -9.68 16.58 -7.51
N ARG A 59 -10.16 16.42 -6.27
CA ARG A 59 -9.82 17.35 -5.17
C ARG A 59 -8.32 17.41 -4.87
N ARG A 60 -7.65 16.25 -4.84
CA ARG A 60 -6.19 16.20 -4.63
C ARG A 60 -5.43 16.88 -5.76
N PHE A 61 -5.84 16.68 -7.02
CA PHE A 61 -5.26 17.38 -8.17
C PHE A 61 -5.36 18.91 -8.00
N VAL A 62 -6.55 19.41 -7.64
CA VAL A 62 -6.76 20.85 -7.40
C VAL A 62 -5.89 21.36 -6.26
N SER A 63 -5.81 20.62 -5.15
CA SER A 63 -4.98 20.97 -3.99
C SER A 63 -3.50 21.11 -4.36
N VAL A 64 -2.94 20.13 -5.08
CA VAL A 64 -1.52 20.15 -5.49
C VAL A 64 -1.24 21.26 -6.50
N ARG A 65 -2.13 21.49 -7.47
CA ARG A 65 -1.99 22.60 -8.41
C ARG A 65 -2.04 23.96 -7.70
N SER A 66 -2.96 24.12 -6.74
CA SER A 66 -3.06 25.35 -5.94
C SER A 66 -1.82 25.56 -5.07
N LEU A 67 -1.23 24.49 -4.52
CA LEU A 67 0.05 24.59 -3.81
C LEU A 67 1.14 25.14 -4.74
N LEU A 68 1.31 24.54 -5.92
CA LEU A 68 2.35 24.92 -6.86
C LEU A 68 2.23 26.39 -7.31
N SER A 69 1.02 26.87 -7.56
CA SER A 69 0.81 28.27 -7.98
C SER A 69 1.14 29.30 -6.90
N THR A 70 1.14 28.89 -5.62
CA THR A 70 1.59 29.74 -4.50
C THR A 70 3.12 29.77 -4.33
N LEU A 71 3.83 28.81 -4.93
CA LEU A 71 5.29 28.74 -4.86
C LEU A 71 5.91 29.61 -5.96
N SER A 72 6.54 30.72 -5.58
CA SER A 72 7.26 31.62 -6.49
C SER A 72 8.63 31.08 -6.92
N ARG A 73 8.66 29.85 -7.45
CA ARG A 73 9.87 29.11 -7.85
C ARG A 73 9.76 28.54 -9.27
N ALA A 74 10.88 28.45 -9.98
CA ALA A 74 10.93 27.93 -11.35
C ALA A 74 10.58 26.43 -11.41
N GLU A 75 11.05 25.68 -10.43
CA GLU A 75 10.79 24.26 -10.22
C GLU A 75 9.29 23.99 -10.02
N ALA A 76 8.59 24.89 -9.31
CA ALA A 76 7.16 24.78 -9.11
C ALA A 76 6.37 24.97 -10.42
N ARG A 77 6.79 25.93 -11.27
CA ARG A 77 6.21 26.11 -12.61
C ARG A 77 6.40 24.88 -13.50
N LEU A 78 7.59 24.26 -13.44
CA LEU A 78 7.87 23.02 -14.17
C LEU A 78 6.96 21.88 -13.68
N LEU A 79 6.85 21.70 -12.36
CA LEU A 79 5.97 20.68 -11.77
C LEU A 79 4.49 20.90 -12.10
N GLU A 80 4.02 22.15 -12.12
CA GLU A 80 2.63 22.48 -12.48
C GLU A 80 2.34 22.15 -13.94
N HIS A 81 3.28 22.49 -14.83
CA HIS A 81 3.18 22.15 -16.25
C HIS A 81 3.16 20.63 -16.47
N VAL A 82 4.05 19.89 -15.79
CA VAL A 82 4.06 18.41 -15.82
C VAL A 82 2.75 17.83 -15.29
N LEU A 83 2.25 18.30 -14.14
CA LEU A 83 1.00 17.84 -13.55
C LEU A 83 -0.18 18.01 -14.52
N THR A 84 -0.28 19.18 -15.14
CA THR A 84 -1.38 19.55 -16.04
C THR A 84 -1.35 18.71 -17.33
N GLU A 85 -0.22 18.71 -18.02
CA GLU A 85 -0.06 18.04 -19.32
C GLU A 85 -0.14 16.52 -19.20
N ARG A 86 0.42 15.96 -18.12
CA ARG A 86 0.36 14.51 -17.90
C ARG A 86 -1.02 14.06 -17.45
N ALA A 87 -1.71 14.82 -16.61
CA ALA A 87 -3.10 14.51 -16.27
C ALA A 87 -3.96 14.49 -17.54
N ALA A 88 -3.86 15.53 -18.39
CA ALA A 88 -4.52 15.58 -19.69
C ALA A 88 -4.20 14.35 -20.56
N GLY A 89 -2.92 14.02 -20.74
CA GLY A 89 -2.51 12.86 -21.53
C GLY A 89 -3.00 11.52 -20.98
N ILE A 90 -3.08 11.36 -19.66
CA ILE A 90 -3.65 10.16 -19.01
C ILE A 90 -5.16 10.07 -19.29
N LEU A 91 -5.87 11.20 -19.27
CA LEU A 91 -7.31 11.26 -19.58
C LEU A 91 -7.65 11.02 -21.05
N GLU A 92 -6.67 11.01 -21.96
CA GLU A 92 -6.88 10.56 -23.35
C GLU A 92 -6.44 9.10 -23.59
N ALA A 93 -5.44 8.63 -22.84
CA ALA A 93 -4.85 7.30 -23.04
C ALA A 93 -5.73 6.16 -22.50
N PRO A 94 -5.68 4.94 -23.08
CA PRO A 94 -6.41 3.78 -22.54
C PRO A 94 -6.22 3.57 -21.02
N GLY A 95 -7.24 3.01 -20.38
CA GLY A 95 -7.23 2.71 -18.96
C GLY A 95 -6.20 1.63 -18.55
N PRO A 96 -5.91 1.48 -17.25
CA PRO A 96 -6.55 2.19 -16.13
C PRO A 96 -5.97 3.60 -15.90
N ARG A 97 -6.83 4.62 -15.85
CA ARG A 97 -6.49 6.05 -15.69
C ARG A 97 -6.42 6.46 -14.22
N ALA A 98 -7.28 5.90 -13.36
CA ALA A 98 -7.43 6.32 -11.97
C ALA A 98 -6.14 6.14 -11.15
N LEU A 99 -5.48 4.99 -11.33
CA LEU A 99 -4.20 4.69 -10.69
C LEU A 99 -3.09 5.65 -11.15
N ARG A 100 -3.04 5.95 -12.45
CA ARG A 100 -2.05 6.84 -13.08
C ARG A 100 -2.22 8.29 -12.62
N ILE A 101 -3.46 8.79 -12.55
CA ILE A 101 -3.75 10.12 -11.99
C ILE A 101 -3.35 10.19 -10.52
N ARG A 102 -3.72 9.17 -9.72
CA ARG A 102 -3.33 9.10 -8.31
C ARG A 102 -1.82 9.15 -8.13
N ALA A 103 -1.08 8.35 -8.89
CA ALA A 103 0.38 8.29 -8.82
C ALA A 103 1.04 9.60 -9.25
N LEU A 104 0.56 10.23 -10.33
CA LEU A 104 1.03 11.54 -10.78
C LEU A 104 0.83 12.62 -9.70
N VAL A 105 -0.36 12.69 -9.11
CA VAL A 105 -0.68 13.69 -8.08
C VAL A 105 0.16 13.47 -6.82
N ASP A 106 0.27 12.23 -6.33
CA ASP A 106 1.09 11.90 -5.14
C ASP A 106 2.59 12.16 -5.42
N TYR A 107 3.08 11.88 -6.63
CA TYR A 107 4.45 12.20 -7.05
C TYR A 107 4.72 13.70 -7.02
N VAL A 108 3.90 14.48 -7.72
CA VAL A 108 4.08 15.92 -7.83
C VAL A 108 3.98 16.56 -6.45
N PHE A 109 3.04 16.11 -5.61
CA PHE A 109 2.97 16.54 -4.21
C PHE A 109 4.27 16.27 -3.45
N GLY A 110 4.83 15.06 -3.55
CA GLY A 110 6.09 14.71 -2.91
C GLY A 110 7.26 15.58 -3.37
N ARG A 111 7.35 15.87 -4.67
CA ARG A 111 8.36 16.79 -5.23
C ARG A 111 8.17 18.22 -4.75
N SER A 112 6.93 18.71 -4.66
CA SER A 112 6.62 20.01 -4.08
C SER A 112 7.03 20.10 -2.61
N ALA A 113 6.80 19.05 -1.83
CA ALA A 113 7.19 19.01 -0.43
C ALA A 113 8.72 19.07 -0.25
N LEU A 114 9.48 18.32 -1.06
CA LEU A 114 10.94 18.40 -1.07
C LEU A 114 11.40 19.83 -1.43
N LEU A 115 10.80 20.43 -2.45
CA LEU A 115 11.12 21.80 -2.85
C LEU A 115 10.90 22.80 -1.70
N VAL A 116 9.82 22.66 -0.93
CA VAL A 116 9.48 23.55 0.19
C VAL A 116 10.36 23.32 1.42
N HIS A 117 10.70 22.06 1.72
CA HIS A 117 11.23 21.70 3.03
C HIS A 117 12.67 21.17 3.06
N GLU A 118 13.33 20.99 1.91
CA GLU A 118 14.71 20.50 1.89
C GLU A 118 15.65 21.38 2.72
N ARG A 119 16.33 20.76 3.68
CA ARG A 119 17.22 21.42 4.64
C ARG A 119 18.44 20.54 4.87
N PRO A 120 19.53 20.69 4.09
CA PRO A 120 20.70 19.80 4.17
C PRO A 120 21.29 19.66 5.59
N ASP A 121 21.24 20.74 6.37
CA ASP A 121 21.79 20.81 7.74
C ASP A 121 20.85 20.23 8.83
N ALA A 122 19.61 19.87 8.49
CA ALA A 122 18.69 19.25 9.43
C ALA A 122 19.11 17.80 9.75
N PRO A 123 18.62 17.20 10.85
CA PRO A 123 18.87 15.78 11.11
C PRO A 123 18.15 14.88 10.09
N SER A 124 18.58 13.62 9.97
CA SER A 124 17.82 12.59 9.27
C SER A 124 16.67 12.06 10.13
N ALA A 125 15.72 11.35 9.50
CA ALA A 125 14.65 10.67 10.23
C ALA A 125 15.22 9.61 11.20
N GLU A 126 16.26 8.89 10.80
CA GLU A 126 16.98 7.92 11.63
C GLU A 126 17.63 8.58 12.85
N GLU A 127 18.24 9.76 12.68
CA GLU A 127 18.82 10.53 13.79
C GLU A 127 17.76 11.00 14.79
N LEU A 128 16.56 11.35 14.33
CA LEU A 128 15.43 11.67 15.21
C LEU A 128 14.91 10.42 15.95
N VAL A 129 14.72 9.32 15.23
CA VAL A 129 14.23 8.05 15.79
C VAL A 129 15.22 7.48 16.81
N ALA A 130 16.53 7.59 16.59
CA ALA A 130 17.55 7.13 17.52
C ALA A 130 17.49 7.84 18.89
N ARG A 131 16.89 9.04 18.95
CA ARG A 131 16.77 9.86 20.17
C ARG A 131 15.41 9.75 20.84
N VAL A 132 14.51 8.95 20.28
CA VAL A 132 13.13 8.90 20.75
C VAL A 132 13.01 8.30 22.15
N ARG A 133 12.10 8.86 22.96
CA ARG A 133 11.73 8.30 24.25
C ARG A 133 10.58 7.33 24.08
N TRP A 134 10.78 6.12 24.58
CA TRP A 134 9.77 5.06 24.57
C TRP A 134 8.95 5.11 25.85
N THR A 135 7.63 5.00 25.71
CA THR A 135 6.68 4.90 26.82
C THR A 135 6.11 3.49 26.83
N GLU A 136 6.13 2.83 27.99
CA GLU A 136 5.45 1.54 28.16
C GLU A 136 3.95 1.78 28.29
N VAL A 137 3.17 1.14 27.42
CA VAL A 137 1.71 1.25 27.37
C VAL A 137 1.05 0.08 28.10
N ALA A 138 1.65 -1.10 27.99
CA ALA A 138 1.31 -2.32 28.70
C ALA A 138 2.55 -3.24 28.73
N PRO A 139 2.57 -4.32 29.54
CA PRO A 139 3.65 -5.30 29.50
C PRO A 139 3.98 -5.75 28.08
N GLY A 140 5.24 -5.62 27.69
CA GLY A 140 5.69 -6.01 26.34
C GLY A 140 5.24 -5.08 25.20
N VAL A 141 4.54 -3.98 25.49
CA VAL A 141 4.05 -3.01 24.48
C VAL A 141 4.60 -1.61 24.81
N ARG A 142 5.51 -1.12 23.98
CA ARG A 142 6.06 0.24 24.07
C ARG A 142 5.68 1.06 22.86
N HIS A 143 5.38 2.34 23.07
CA HIS A 143 5.03 3.30 22.02
C HIS A 143 5.95 4.50 22.05
N ALA A 144 6.17 5.09 20.88
CA ALA A 144 6.86 6.35 20.73
C ALA A 144 6.29 7.13 19.53
N THR A 145 6.28 8.46 19.65
CA THR A 145 5.97 9.37 18.54
C THR A 145 7.19 10.22 18.23
N VAL A 146 7.53 10.33 16.96
CA VAL A 146 8.61 11.19 16.46
C VAL A 146 8.01 12.21 15.52
N ALA A 147 8.13 13.48 15.88
CA ALA A 147 7.72 14.59 15.03
C ALA A 147 8.83 15.64 14.96
N GLY A 148 9.16 16.12 13.77
CA GLY A 148 10.20 17.14 13.62
C GLY A 148 10.67 17.32 12.19
N ALA A 149 11.39 18.41 11.95
CA ALA A 149 12.02 18.70 10.66
C ALA A 149 13.21 17.76 10.40
N THR A 150 13.28 17.20 9.19
CA THR A 150 14.42 16.42 8.71
C THR A 150 15.00 17.02 7.43
N ARG A 151 16.10 16.44 6.94
CA ARG A 151 16.73 16.84 5.66
C ARG A 151 15.75 16.90 4.48
N GLN A 152 14.80 15.97 4.43
CA GLN A 152 13.82 15.83 3.34
C GLN A 152 12.44 16.43 3.69
N GLY A 153 12.34 17.10 4.83
CA GLY A 153 11.11 17.71 5.32
C GLY A 153 10.60 17.14 6.63
N PRO A 154 9.48 17.66 7.14
CA PRO A 154 8.96 17.25 8.43
C PRO A 154 8.45 15.81 8.39
N VAL A 155 8.65 15.08 9.49
CA VAL A 155 8.10 13.74 9.66
C VAL A 155 7.16 13.73 10.85
N HIS A 156 6.15 12.86 10.79
CA HIS A 156 5.35 12.45 11.94
C HIS A 156 5.20 10.93 11.89
N LEU A 157 5.82 10.26 12.86
CA LEU A 157 6.01 8.82 12.90
C LEU A 157 5.45 8.28 14.22
N ASN A 158 4.74 7.16 14.15
CA ASN A 158 4.34 6.40 15.32
C ASN A 158 4.97 5.01 15.29
N LEU A 159 5.57 4.63 16.41
CA LEU A 159 6.35 3.42 16.55
C LEU A 159 5.78 2.55 17.67
N LEU A 160 5.68 1.24 17.43
CA LEU A 160 5.48 0.26 18.49
C LEU A 160 6.68 -0.68 18.57
N ARG A 161 7.05 -1.04 19.79
CA ARG A 161 7.96 -2.15 20.10
C ARG A 161 7.22 -3.18 20.92
N LEU A 162 7.13 -4.39 20.38
CA LEU A 162 6.26 -5.45 20.84
C LEU A 162 7.10 -6.69 21.16
N ARG A 163 6.98 -7.21 22.38
CA ARG A 163 7.69 -8.42 22.82
C ARG A 163 6.79 -9.26 23.71
N GLY A 164 6.74 -10.57 23.44
CA GLY A 164 5.89 -11.48 24.23
C GLY A 164 4.40 -11.15 24.14
N VAL A 165 3.95 -10.59 23.01
CA VAL A 165 2.55 -10.21 22.78
C VAL A 165 1.82 -11.29 21.98
N ARG A 166 0.49 -11.31 22.07
CA ARG A 166 -0.37 -12.08 21.17
C ARG A 166 -0.92 -11.16 20.08
N LEU A 167 -0.83 -11.60 18.83
CA LEU A 167 -1.38 -10.92 17.67
C LEU A 167 -2.70 -11.58 17.24
N THR A 168 -3.65 -10.75 16.82
CA THR A 168 -4.84 -11.19 16.09
C THR A 168 -4.89 -10.45 14.76
N ALA A 169 -4.83 -11.16 13.64
CA ALA A 169 -5.04 -10.60 12.31
C ALA A 169 -6.47 -10.89 11.86
N LEU A 170 -7.18 -9.89 11.32
CA LEU A 170 -8.58 -10.05 10.92
C LEU A 170 -9.02 -9.18 9.74
N ASP A 171 -10.12 -9.58 9.10
CA ASP A 171 -10.93 -8.74 8.22
C ASP A 171 -11.80 -7.82 9.10
N ALA A 172 -11.50 -6.53 9.05
CA ALA A 172 -12.08 -5.47 9.90
C ALA A 172 -13.32 -4.83 9.28
N ARG A 173 -13.70 -5.21 8.05
CA ARG A 173 -14.86 -4.62 7.38
C ARG A 173 -16.13 -4.87 8.18
N GLY A 174 -16.93 -3.82 8.35
CA GLY A 174 -18.17 -3.89 9.12
C GLY A 174 -17.98 -4.10 10.63
N ARG A 175 -16.75 -4.10 11.16
CA ARG A 175 -16.48 -4.30 12.60
C ARG A 175 -16.41 -3.01 13.43
N GLY A 176 -16.88 -1.89 12.88
CA GLY A 176 -16.92 -0.58 13.55
C GLY A 176 -15.64 0.25 13.40
N ASP A 177 -15.54 1.33 14.18
CA ASP A 177 -14.35 2.18 14.17
C ASP A 177 -13.15 1.51 14.87
N PRO A 178 -11.91 1.90 14.53
CA PRO A 178 -10.70 1.27 15.06
C PRO A 178 -10.56 1.29 16.59
N VAL A 179 -11.06 2.34 17.26
CA VAL A 179 -10.94 2.47 18.73
C VAL A 179 -11.93 1.53 19.41
N THR A 180 -13.18 1.52 18.94
CA THR A 180 -14.20 0.58 19.44
C THR A 180 -13.81 -0.87 19.17
N LEU A 181 -13.23 -1.18 18.01
CA LEU A 181 -12.72 -2.50 17.68
C LEU A 181 -11.59 -2.94 18.62
N ALA A 182 -10.61 -2.06 18.90
CA ALA A 182 -9.56 -2.35 19.86
C ALA A 182 -10.11 -2.57 21.28
N ALA A 183 -11.04 -1.71 21.73
CA ALA A 183 -11.62 -1.80 23.06
C ALA A 183 -12.46 -3.09 23.25
N SER A 184 -13.34 -3.40 22.30
CA SER A 184 -14.22 -4.58 22.35
C SER A 184 -13.48 -5.92 22.32
N THR A 185 -12.25 -5.94 21.82
CA THR A 185 -11.39 -7.14 21.75
C THR A 185 -10.34 -7.18 22.87
N GLY A 186 -10.26 -6.15 23.71
CA GLY A 186 -9.24 -6.03 24.74
C GLY A 186 -7.82 -5.85 24.18
N ALA A 187 -7.69 -5.31 22.97
CA ALA A 187 -6.41 -5.01 22.37
C ALA A 187 -5.82 -3.71 22.95
N VAL A 188 -4.54 -3.74 23.31
CA VAL A 188 -3.81 -2.56 23.82
C VAL A 188 -3.42 -1.63 22.67
N ALA A 189 -3.15 -2.21 21.50
CA ALA A 189 -2.89 -1.48 20.28
C ALA A 189 -3.53 -2.17 19.08
N LEU A 190 -3.79 -1.40 18.03
CA LEU A 190 -4.28 -1.86 16.74
C LEU A 190 -3.55 -1.10 15.64
N PHE A 191 -3.22 -1.77 14.54
CA PHE A 191 -2.74 -1.11 13.32
C PHE A 191 -3.38 -1.71 12.07
N SER A 192 -3.46 -0.91 11.01
CA SER A 192 -3.99 -1.35 9.72
C SER A 192 -3.13 -2.47 9.11
N GLY A 193 -3.80 -3.43 8.47
CA GLY A 193 -3.19 -4.65 7.94
C GLY A 193 -2.79 -4.57 6.47
N GLY A 194 -3.02 -5.68 5.77
CA GLY A 194 -2.70 -5.89 4.37
C GLY A 194 -3.64 -5.22 3.37
N PHE A 195 -3.29 -5.38 2.10
CA PHE A 195 -4.00 -4.79 0.96
C PHE A 195 -5.40 -5.36 0.76
N PHE A 196 -6.19 -4.66 -0.05
CA PHE A 196 -7.52 -5.06 -0.46
C PHE A 196 -7.80 -4.57 -1.89
N LEU A 197 -8.80 -5.17 -2.53
CA LEU A 197 -9.24 -4.77 -3.87
C LEU A 197 -9.81 -3.36 -3.85
N TYR A 198 -9.25 -2.48 -4.65
CA TYR A 198 -9.58 -1.06 -4.69
C TYR A 198 -8.96 -0.53 -5.97
N SER A 199 -9.56 0.29 -6.79
CA SER A 199 -8.94 0.77 -8.05
C SER A 199 -8.59 -0.27 -9.13
N GLU A 200 -8.60 -1.58 -8.88
CA GLU A 200 -8.55 -2.55 -9.98
C GLU A 200 -9.76 -2.36 -10.91
N PRO A 201 -9.56 -2.29 -12.24
CA PRO A 201 -10.64 -2.01 -13.19
C PRO A 201 -11.56 -3.21 -13.43
N ASP A 202 -11.09 -4.44 -13.17
CA ASP A 202 -11.76 -5.70 -13.45
C ASP A 202 -12.19 -6.46 -12.18
N ILE A 203 -12.65 -5.72 -11.15
CA ILE A 203 -13.25 -6.31 -9.95
C ILE A 203 -14.67 -6.81 -10.31
N GLU A 204 -14.80 -8.12 -10.52
CA GLU A 204 -16.07 -8.78 -10.84
C GLU A 204 -16.54 -9.75 -9.75
N HIS A 205 -17.85 -9.99 -9.69
CA HIS A 205 -18.45 -10.95 -8.75
C HIS A 205 -17.84 -12.36 -8.93
N PRO A 206 -17.49 -13.08 -7.85
CA PRO A 206 -17.85 -12.84 -6.45
C PRO A 206 -16.92 -11.89 -5.69
N ALA A 207 -15.84 -11.39 -6.31
CA ALA A 207 -14.97 -10.41 -5.67
C ALA A 207 -15.68 -9.06 -5.58
N ARG A 208 -15.33 -8.29 -4.55
CA ARG A 208 -15.88 -6.96 -4.29
C ARG A 208 -14.77 -6.01 -3.89
N ARG A 209 -15.00 -4.74 -4.18
CA ARG A 209 -14.15 -3.66 -3.69
C ARG A 209 -14.12 -3.73 -2.15
N GLY A 210 -12.91 -3.69 -1.61
CA GLY A 210 -12.60 -3.87 -0.21
C GLY A 210 -12.28 -5.31 0.20
N ASP A 211 -12.45 -6.32 -0.64
CA ASP A 211 -12.04 -7.69 -0.29
C ASP A 211 -10.53 -7.74 -0.01
N PRO A 212 -10.08 -8.33 1.11
CA PRO A 212 -8.65 -8.50 1.43
C PRO A 212 -7.91 -9.25 0.33
N VAL A 213 -6.66 -8.86 0.10
CA VAL A 213 -5.79 -9.48 -0.90
C VAL A 213 -4.59 -10.12 -0.21
N GLY A 214 -4.37 -11.40 -0.53
CA GLY A 214 -3.28 -12.20 0.01
C GLY A 214 -3.64 -12.91 1.32
N LEU A 215 -2.60 -13.48 1.94
CA LEU A 215 -2.74 -14.29 3.14
C LEU A 215 -3.37 -13.51 4.30
N LEU A 216 -4.41 -14.07 4.89
CA LEU A 216 -4.99 -13.60 6.14
C LEU A 216 -5.37 -14.82 6.98
N VAL A 217 -4.80 -14.94 8.18
CA VAL A 217 -5.11 -16.02 9.13
C VAL A 217 -5.65 -15.41 10.42
N GLU A 218 -6.88 -15.77 10.78
CA GLU A 218 -7.57 -15.34 12.01
C GLU A 218 -7.74 -16.57 12.91
N ASP A 219 -7.00 -16.61 14.03
CA ASP A 219 -6.98 -17.71 15.01
C ASP A 219 -6.84 -19.11 14.37
N GLY A 220 -5.87 -19.25 13.46
CA GLY A 220 -5.53 -20.50 12.78
C GLY A 220 -6.35 -20.80 11.53
N ALA A 221 -7.45 -20.07 11.31
CA ALA A 221 -8.27 -20.22 10.11
C ALA A 221 -7.78 -19.29 8.99
N VAL A 222 -7.44 -19.85 7.83
CA VAL A 222 -7.11 -19.06 6.64
C VAL A 222 -8.39 -18.41 6.11
N ARG A 223 -8.50 -17.09 6.25
CA ARG A 223 -9.60 -16.26 5.74
C ARG A 223 -9.29 -15.66 4.37
N GLY A 224 -8.03 -15.30 4.15
CA GLY A 224 -7.49 -14.84 2.87
C GLY A 224 -6.41 -15.81 2.42
N TRP A 225 -6.48 -16.28 1.18
CA TRP A 225 -5.55 -17.29 0.67
C TRP A 225 -4.20 -16.70 0.32
N PRO A 226 -3.10 -17.47 0.44
CA PRO A 226 -1.78 -17.05 -0.02
C PRO A 226 -1.69 -17.13 -1.56
N VAL A 227 -2.58 -16.42 -2.27
CA VAL A 227 -2.65 -16.39 -3.74
C VAL A 227 -1.35 -15.91 -4.36
N PHE A 228 -0.77 -14.87 -3.75
CA PHE A 228 0.47 -14.26 -4.17
C PHE A 228 1.57 -14.62 -3.19
N ARG A 229 2.76 -14.96 -3.69
CA ARG A 229 3.95 -15.21 -2.87
C ARG A 229 4.54 -13.90 -2.39
N ARG A 230 3.92 -13.34 -1.34
CA ARG A 230 4.29 -12.06 -0.74
C ARG A 230 4.80 -12.24 0.67
N SER A 231 5.64 -11.30 1.09
CA SER A 231 6.05 -11.19 2.48
C SER A 231 4.82 -10.95 3.37
N ALA A 232 4.77 -11.65 4.50
CA ALA A 232 3.67 -11.61 5.44
C ALA A 232 4.21 -11.53 6.87
N LEU A 233 3.49 -10.85 7.76
CA LEU A 233 3.68 -10.95 9.20
C LEU A 233 2.95 -12.21 9.68
N LEU A 234 3.65 -13.08 10.42
CA LEU A 234 3.08 -14.30 10.99
C LEU A 234 3.33 -14.37 12.49
N GLN A 235 2.39 -14.97 13.21
CA GLN A 235 2.60 -15.51 14.55
C GLN A 235 2.17 -16.98 14.58
N ASP A 236 3.09 -17.85 14.99
CA ASP A 236 2.83 -19.28 15.15
C ASP A 236 2.11 -19.57 16.49
N HIS A 237 1.58 -20.79 16.66
CA HIS A 237 0.83 -21.17 17.87
C HIS A 237 1.65 -21.10 19.17
N ASP A 238 2.97 -21.22 19.08
CA ASP A 238 3.89 -21.08 20.22
C ASP A 238 4.21 -19.62 20.58
N GLY A 239 3.68 -18.66 19.81
CA GLY A 239 3.89 -17.23 20.01
C GLY A 239 5.04 -16.63 19.20
N THR A 240 5.83 -17.45 18.49
CA THR A 240 6.94 -16.99 17.64
C THR A 240 6.42 -16.07 16.54
N VAL A 241 7.03 -14.90 16.41
CA VAL A 241 6.72 -13.94 15.34
C VAL A 241 7.78 -14.02 14.24
N ARG A 242 7.35 -14.10 12.99
CA ARG A 242 8.24 -14.15 11.82
C ARG A 242 7.70 -13.31 10.66
N ILE A 243 8.60 -12.95 9.76
CA ILE A 243 8.29 -12.27 8.50
C ILE A 243 8.88 -13.12 7.39
N ASP A 244 8.00 -13.79 6.63
CA ASP A 244 8.37 -14.73 5.57
C ASP A 244 7.52 -14.49 4.32
N ARG A 245 8.03 -14.93 3.16
CA ARG A 245 7.25 -14.94 1.91
C ARG A 245 6.42 -16.22 1.86
N ILE A 246 5.11 -16.07 1.83
CA ILE A 246 4.16 -17.20 1.80
C ILE A 246 3.35 -17.14 0.52
N GLY A 247 3.30 -18.24 -0.21
CA GLY A 247 2.54 -18.40 -1.44
C GLY A 247 1.68 -19.67 -1.47
N PRO A 248 1.12 -20.02 -2.64
CA PRO A 248 0.18 -21.14 -2.75
C PRO A 248 0.81 -22.50 -2.39
N ASP A 249 2.09 -22.68 -2.68
CA ASP A 249 2.83 -23.92 -2.39
C ASP A 249 3.02 -24.21 -0.91
N ASP A 250 2.95 -23.18 -0.06
CA ASP A 250 3.11 -23.33 1.39
C ASP A 250 1.84 -23.83 2.08
N ALA A 251 0.70 -23.75 1.39
CA ALA A 251 -0.61 -24.14 1.92
C ALA A 251 -0.97 -25.59 1.60
N ARG A 252 -1.70 -26.21 2.53
CA ARG A 252 -2.40 -27.47 2.25
C ARG A 252 -3.78 -27.15 1.68
N TRP A 253 -4.09 -27.75 0.53
CA TRP A 253 -5.32 -27.48 -0.19
C TRP A 253 -6.31 -28.63 -0.05
N THR A 254 -7.58 -28.27 0.12
CA THR A 254 -8.71 -29.18 0.20
C THR A 254 -9.81 -28.70 -0.73
N VAL A 255 -10.36 -29.59 -1.55
CA VAL A 255 -11.49 -29.32 -2.46
C VAL A 255 -12.61 -30.29 -2.14
N ALA A 256 -13.82 -29.79 -1.85
CA ALA A 256 -14.97 -30.58 -1.42
C ALA A 256 -14.63 -31.57 -0.27
N GLY A 257 -13.84 -31.11 0.70
CA GLY A 257 -13.40 -31.92 1.85
C GLY A 257 -12.29 -32.94 1.56
N ARG A 258 -11.78 -33.02 0.33
CA ARG A 258 -10.69 -33.93 -0.04
C ARG A 258 -9.38 -33.18 -0.19
N SER A 259 -8.32 -33.67 0.46
CA SER A 259 -6.98 -33.11 0.28
C SER A 259 -6.53 -33.30 -1.17
N VAL A 260 -6.00 -32.23 -1.76
CA VAL A 260 -5.47 -32.21 -3.12
C VAL A 260 -4.02 -31.71 -3.12
N ARG A 261 -3.28 -32.10 -4.14
CA ARG A 261 -1.93 -31.58 -4.41
C ARG A 261 -1.90 -31.07 -5.85
N PRO A 262 -2.08 -29.76 -6.05
CA PRO A 262 -1.94 -29.16 -7.37
C PRO A 262 -0.56 -29.46 -7.97
N SER A 263 -0.50 -29.70 -9.28
CA SER A 263 0.76 -29.82 -10.03
C SER A 263 1.46 -28.46 -10.19
N GLY A 264 0.68 -27.38 -10.07
CA GLY A 264 1.14 -26.01 -10.13
C GLY A 264 -0.01 -25.04 -9.89
N PHE A 265 0.33 -23.76 -9.91
CA PHE A 265 -0.58 -22.66 -9.65
C PHE A 265 -0.40 -21.58 -10.70
N VAL A 266 -1.49 -20.91 -11.06
CA VAL A 266 -1.44 -19.69 -11.89
C VAL A 266 -2.27 -18.61 -11.24
N GLN A 267 -1.67 -17.45 -11.05
CA GLN A 267 -2.26 -16.27 -10.43
C GLN A 267 -2.13 -15.09 -11.37
N ARG A 268 -2.88 -14.01 -11.09
CA ARG A 268 -2.90 -12.81 -11.97
C ARG A 268 -1.54 -12.21 -12.24
N ALA A 269 -0.59 -12.39 -11.33
CA ALA A 269 0.78 -11.92 -11.52
C ALA A 269 1.47 -12.59 -12.72
N ASP A 270 1.08 -13.83 -13.05
CA ASP A 270 1.69 -14.58 -14.14
C ASP A 270 0.93 -14.36 -15.45
N ALA A 271 -0.40 -14.44 -15.42
CA ALA A 271 -1.25 -14.31 -16.60
C ALA A 271 -2.72 -14.02 -16.25
N GLU A 272 -3.46 -13.47 -17.21
CA GLU A 272 -4.92 -13.32 -17.13
C GLU A 272 -5.67 -14.62 -17.47
N VAL A 273 -5.03 -15.51 -18.23
CA VAL A 273 -5.57 -16.82 -18.63
C VAL A 273 -4.51 -17.88 -18.36
N GLY A 274 -4.92 -18.96 -17.69
CA GLY A 274 -4.07 -20.10 -17.38
C GLY A 274 -3.65 -20.89 -18.63
N PRO A 275 -2.72 -21.85 -18.47
CA PRO A 275 -2.24 -22.69 -19.56
C PRO A 275 -3.35 -23.60 -20.11
N ASP A 276 -3.08 -24.17 -21.27
CA ASP A 276 -3.87 -25.27 -21.80
C ASP A 276 -3.55 -26.56 -21.03
N GLU A 277 -3.96 -26.64 -19.77
CA GLU A 277 -3.82 -27.78 -18.84
C GLU A 277 -5.11 -27.92 -18.02
N PRO A 278 -5.54 -29.14 -17.63
CA PRO A 278 -6.71 -29.31 -16.78
C PRO A 278 -6.48 -28.70 -15.40
N GLY A 279 -7.50 -28.02 -14.88
CA GLY A 279 -7.50 -27.52 -13.52
C GLY A 279 -8.84 -26.91 -13.14
N ILE A 280 -8.82 -26.22 -12.01
CA ILE A 280 -9.94 -25.45 -11.49
C ILE A 280 -9.52 -24.02 -11.18
N ALA A 281 -10.36 -23.05 -11.55
CA ALA A 281 -10.21 -21.67 -11.13
C ALA A 281 -10.95 -21.49 -9.80
N VAL A 282 -10.28 -20.90 -8.82
CA VAL A 282 -10.80 -20.74 -7.46
C VAL A 282 -10.79 -19.27 -7.04
N ALA A 283 -11.91 -18.82 -6.49
CA ALA A 283 -12.08 -17.47 -5.95
C ALA A 283 -13.08 -17.49 -4.79
N SER A 284 -12.85 -16.64 -3.79
CA SER A 284 -13.78 -16.45 -2.66
C SER A 284 -14.24 -17.75 -1.99
N GLY A 285 -13.34 -18.71 -1.77
CA GLY A 285 -13.70 -19.97 -1.11
C GLY A 285 -14.25 -21.06 -2.02
N ARG A 286 -14.40 -20.82 -3.33
CA ARG A 286 -15.16 -21.72 -4.22
C ARG A 286 -14.48 -21.98 -5.55
N VAL A 287 -14.82 -23.11 -6.16
CA VAL A 287 -14.55 -23.39 -7.57
C VAL A 287 -15.47 -22.52 -8.44
N VAL A 288 -14.89 -21.62 -9.23
CA VAL A 288 -15.60 -20.70 -10.14
C VAL A 288 -15.44 -21.07 -11.62
N GLY A 289 -14.48 -21.94 -11.94
CA GLY A 289 -14.27 -22.46 -13.29
C GLY A 289 -13.59 -23.82 -13.25
N ARG A 290 -13.80 -24.64 -14.29
CA ARG A 290 -13.10 -25.92 -14.46
C ARG A 290 -12.83 -26.18 -15.93
N GLY A 291 -11.71 -26.84 -16.24
CA GLY A 291 -11.32 -27.14 -17.62
C GLY A 291 -9.89 -26.71 -17.91
N ARG A 292 -9.67 -26.14 -19.08
CA ARG A 292 -8.34 -25.73 -19.60
C ARG A 292 -8.41 -24.28 -20.07
N ARG A 293 -7.27 -23.59 -20.12
CA ARG A 293 -7.18 -22.15 -20.46
C ARG A 293 -8.19 -21.32 -19.67
N LEU A 294 -8.21 -21.53 -18.36
CA LEU A 294 -9.17 -20.90 -17.48
C LEU A 294 -8.80 -19.43 -17.25
N PRO A 295 -9.77 -18.50 -17.26
CA PRO A 295 -9.54 -17.15 -16.74
C PRO A 295 -9.03 -17.23 -15.30
N VAL A 296 -7.98 -16.47 -15.02
CA VAL A 296 -7.38 -16.40 -13.68
C VAL A 296 -8.14 -15.33 -12.89
N PRO A 297 -8.76 -15.67 -11.75
CA PRO A 297 -9.52 -14.70 -10.96
C PRO A 297 -8.62 -13.63 -10.31
N LEU A 298 -9.11 -12.40 -10.17
CA LEU A 298 -8.30 -11.24 -9.76
C LEU A 298 -7.57 -11.44 -8.41
N ALA A 299 -8.30 -11.86 -7.37
CA ALA A 299 -7.79 -12.23 -6.05
C ALA A 299 -7.92 -13.75 -5.80
N GLY A 300 -7.74 -14.54 -6.85
CA GLY A 300 -7.79 -16.00 -6.81
C GLY A 300 -6.70 -16.62 -7.67
N LEU A 301 -6.81 -17.92 -7.90
CA LEU A 301 -5.81 -18.68 -8.63
C LEU A 301 -6.42 -19.84 -9.40
N VAL A 302 -5.67 -20.38 -10.34
CA VAL A 302 -5.95 -21.66 -11.00
C VAL A 302 -5.10 -22.74 -10.34
N LEU A 303 -5.74 -23.79 -9.84
CA LEU A 303 -5.08 -25.00 -9.33
C LEU A 303 -4.94 -26.00 -10.49
N LEU A 304 -3.72 -26.26 -10.94
CA LEU A 304 -3.44 -27.17 -12.05
C LEU A 304 -3.45 -28.63 -11.58
N GLY A 305 -3.91 -29.54 -12.44
CA GLY A 305 -3.96 -30.97 -12.15
C GLY A 305 -4.98 -31.37 -11.07
N VAL A 306 -5.84 -30.44 -10.65
CA VAL A 306 -6.91 -30.67 -9.67
C VAL A 306 -8.27 -30.68 -10.37
N ASP A 307 -9.11 -31.63 -9.98
CA ASP A 307 -10.51 -31.69 -10.40
C ASP A 307 -11.44 -31.24 -9.25
N GLY A 308 -12.59 -30.68 -9.61
CA GLY A 308 -13.56 -30.14 -8.68
C GLY A 308 -14.82 -29.65 -9.40
N GLU A 309 -15.97 -29.91 -8.81
CA GLU A 309 -17.25 -29.44 -9.35
C GLU A 309 -17.42 -27.94 -9.11
N LEU A 310 -18.06 -27.24 -10.07
CA LEU A 310 -18.37 -25.82 -9.94
C LEU A 310 -19.16 -25.57 -8.64
N GLY A 311 -18.76 -24.53 -7.91
CA GLY A 311 -19.35 -24.15 -6.62
C GLY A 311 -18.84 -24.93 -5.41
N SER A 312 -18.04 -25.99 -5.60
CA SER A 312 -17.44 -26.75 -4.50
C SER A 312 -16.61 -25.84 -3.60
N ASP A 313 -16.65 -26.09 -2.29
CA ASP A 313 -15.84 -25.37 -1.32
C ASP A 313 -14.37 -25.75 -1.46
N VAL A 314 -13.51 -24.73 -1.35
CA VAL A 314 -12.06 -24.84 -1.39
C VAL A 314 -11.52 -24.25 -0.10
N HIS A 315 -10.59 -24.95 0.52
CA HIS A 315 -9.94 -24.50 1.75
C HIS A 315 -8.42 -24.58 1.59
N ALA A 316 -7.76 -23.59 2.18
CA ALA A 316 -6.31 -23.57 2.37
C ALA A 316 -6.04 -23.65 3.88
N GLU A 317 -4.99 -24.36 4.26
CA GLU A 317 -4.52 -24.45 5.64
C GLU A 317 -3.02 -24.15 5.70
N LEU A 318 -2.61 -23.43 6.75
CA LEU A 318 -1.22 -23.23 7.12
C LEU A 318 -0.99 -23.79 8.52
N PRO A 319 -0.64 -25.08 8.65
CA PRO A 319 -0.42 -25.69 9.95
C PRO A 319 0.67 -24.96 10.73
N GLY A 320 0.44 -24.75 12.03
CA GLY A 320 1.40 -24.08 12.91
C GLY A 320 1.19 -22.57 13.02
N VAL A 321 0.50 -21.94 12.05
CA VAL A 321 0.27 -20.50 12.02
C VAL A 321 -1.03 -20.15 12.74
N ARG A 322 -0.95 -19.27 13.74
CA ARG A 322 -2.11 -18.75 14.47
C ARG A 322 -2.67 -17.49 13.82
N ALA A 323 -1.81 -16.54 13.48
CA ALA A 323 -2.22 -15.27 12.91
C ALA A 323 -1.27 -14.92 11.76
N ALA A 324 -1.81 -14.38 10.68
CA ALA A 324 -0.99 -13.90 9.59
C ALA A 324 -1.66 -12.76 8.84
N MET A 325 -0.86 -11.83 8.36
CA MET A 325 -1.28 -10.71 7.53
C MET A 325 -0.28 -10.54 6.40
N ALA A 326 -0.71 -10.79 5.15
CA ALA A 326 0.07 -10.47 3.98
C ALA A 326 0.30 -8.96 3.89
N GLY A 327 1.52 -8.60 3.54
CA GLY A 327 1.94 -7.25 3.28
C GLY A 327 2.65 -7.20 1.95
N GLY A 328 3.88 -6.71 2.01
CA GLY A 328 4.78 -6.56 0.90
C GLY A 328 4.83 -5.13 0.35
N PRO A 329 5.89 -4.79 -0.39
CA PRO A 329 7.09 -5.61 -0.59
C PRO A 329 7.97 -5.69 0.68
N THR A 330 8.90 -6.63 0.68
CA THR A 330 10.00 -6.73 1.65
C THR A 330 10.80 -5.43 1.63
N LEU A 331 11.05 -4.87 2.80
CA LEU A 331 11.76 -3.60 2.98
C LEU A 331 13.19 -3.78 3.47
N VAL A 332 13.45 -4.84 4.23
CA VAL A 332 14.78 -5.17 4.78
C VAL A 332 14.98 -6.68 4.66
N GLY A 333 16.12 -7.07 4.09
CA GLY A 333 16.48 -8.46 3.80
C GLY A 333 17.16 -8.60 2.43
N PRO A 334 17.59 -9.82 2.06
CA PRO A 334 18.28 -10.08 0.79
C PRO A 334 17.46 -9.73 -0.45
N ASP A 335 16.13 -9.79 -0.36
CA ASP A 335 15.19 -9.55 -1.46
C ASP A 335 14.44 -8.21 -1.32
N ALA A 336 15.02 -7.24 -0.58
CA ALA A 336 14.37 -5.96 -0.32
C ALA A 336 14.02 -5.21 -1.62
N LEU A 337 12.75 -4.83 -1.74
CA LEU A 337 12.17 -4.10 -2.87
C LEU A 337 12.22 -4.84 -4.22
N ASP A 338 12.34 -6.17 -4.23
CA ASP A 338 12.10 -6.97 -5.43
C ASP A 338 10.58 -7.10 -5.71
N LEU A 339 10.03 -6.03 -6.31
CA LEU A 339 8.60 -5.93 -6.64
C LEU A 339 8.14 -7.02 -7.60
N GLY A 340 9.03 -7.51 -8.48
CA GLY A 340 8.72 -8.58 -9.43
C GLY A 340 8.57 -9.91 -8.72
N ALA A 341 9.54 -10.27 -7.86
CA ALA A 341 9.51 -11.51 -7.09
C ALA A 341 8.34 -11.58 -6.10
N GLU A 342 7.89 -10.45 -5.57
CA GLU A 342 6.69 -10.35 -4.71
C GLU A 342 5.40 -9.99 -5.46
N GLN A 343 5.42 -10.11 -6.78
CA GLN A 343 4.20 -10.05 -7.60
C GLN A 343 3.43 -8.73 -7.43
N PHE A 344 4.16 -7.63 -7.27
CA PHE A 344 3.67 -6.26 -7.32
C PHE A 344 3.87 -5.63 -8.71
N ALA A 345 3.92 -6.46 -9.75
CA ALA A 345 4.09 -6.05 -11.14
C ALA A 345 3.00 -6.68 -12.02
N GLY A 346 2.78 -6.09 -13.20
CA GLY A 346 1.79 -6.60 -14.15
C GLY A 346 0.36 -6.30 -13.71
N SER A 347 -0.50 -7.32 -13.73
CA SER A 347 -1.94 -7.21 -13.46
C SER A 347 -2.37 -7.78 -12.09
N ALA A 348 -1.43 -8.05 -11.19
CA ALA A 348 -1.73 -8.53 -9.84
C ALA A 348 -2.18 -7.41 -8.89
N PRO A 349 -3.28 -7.59 -8.14
CA PRO A 349 -3.69 -6.64 -7.12
C PRO A 349 -2.75 -6.65 -5.89
N PRO A 350 -2.50 -5.50 -5.24
CA PRO A 350 -2.94 -4.20 -5.69
C PRO A 350 -2.11 -3.77 -6.90
N LEU A 351 -2.76 -3.18 -7.91
CA LEU A 351 -2.08 -2.62 -9.09
C LEU A 351 -1.27 -1.35 -8.76
N THR A 352 -1.19 -0.99 -7.48
CA THR A 352 -0.64 0.25 -6.92
C THR A 352 0.89 0.36 -6.95
N PHE A 353 1.57 -0.56 -7.65
CA PHE A 353 3.01 -0.53 -7.91
C PHE A 353 3.34 -0.72 -9.40
N SER A 354 2.38 -0.48 -10.29
CA SER A 354 2.44 -0.83 -11.71
C SER A 354 3.25 0.15 -12.57
N ARG A 355 3.53 -0.24 -13.82
CA ARG A 355 4.54 0.33 -14.76
C ARG A 355 4.49 1.84 -15.03
N ASP A 356 3.41 2.53 -14.68
CA ASP A 356 3.26 3.99 -14.87
C ASP A 356 3.36 4.80 -13.56
N GLU A 357 3.66 4.14 -12.43
CA GLU A 357 3.55 4.72 -11.09
C GLU A 357 4.91 5.10 -10.48
N THR A 358 5.86 5.64 -11.24
CA THR A 358 7.11 6.24 -10.72
C THR A 358 7.95 5.39 -9.74
N TYR A 359 7.64 4.09 -9.61
CA TYR A 359 8.20 3.16 -8.65
C TYR A 359 8.29 3.74 -7.22
N ASP A 360 9.42 3.53 -6.55
CA ASP A 360 9.66 3.96 -5.17
C ASP A 360 10.19 5.40 -5.07
N THR A 361 9.49 6.34 -5.69
CA THR A 361 9.84 7.77 -5.62
C THR A 361 8.78 8.63 -4.93
N ASN A 362 7.57 8.09 -4.75
CA ASN A 362 6.48 8.80 -4.09
C ASN A 362 6.65 8.82 -2.57
N LEU A 363 6.58 10.03 -2.01
CA LEU A 363 6.40 10.25 -0.58
C LEU A 363 4.96 9.95 -0.22
N LEU A 364 4.74 8.88 0.52
CA LEU A 364 3.39 8.42 0.89
C LEU A 364 3.31 8.12 2.38
N PRO A 365 2.09 8.14 2.96
CA PRO A 365 1.86 7.48 4.23
C PRO A 365 2.17 5.99 4.12
N ARG A 366 2.84 5.43 5.13
CA ARG A 366 3.25 4.01 5.14
C ARG A 366 2.81 3.33 6.43
N MET A 367 2.53 2.04 6.33
CA MET A 367 2.45 1.14 7.45
C MET A 367 3.45 0.03 7.18
N ALA A 368 4.29 -0.32 8.15
CA ALA A 368 5.30 -1.35 7.97
C ALA A 368 5.61 -2.03 9.30
N VAL A 369 6.15 -3.24 9.20
CA VAL A 369 6.61 -4.02 10.35
C VAL A 369 8.00 -4.57 10.12
N GLY A 370 8.79 -4.70 11.18
CA GLY A 370 10.12 -5.29 11.14
C GLY A 370 10.44 -6.10 12.39
N LEU A 371 11.34 -7.07 12.24
CA LEU A 371 11.78 -7.94 13.32
C LEU A 371 13.20 -7.59 13.74
N ARG A 372 13.37 -7.38 15.05
CA ARG A 372 14.64 -7.16 15.73
C ARG A 372 14.83 -8.28 16.75
N GLY A 373 15.49 -9.36 16.36
CA GLY A 373 15.46 -10.61 17.14
C GLY A 373 14.02 -11.11 17.31
N ASP A 374 13.56 -11.22 18.56
CA ASP A 374 12.20 -11.62 18.97
C ASP A 374 11.25 -10.42 19.19
N GLU A 375 11.72 -9.18 18.98
CA GLU A 375 10.92 -7.96 19.10
C GLU A 375 10.34 -7.56 17.75
N LEU A 376 9.02 -7.37 17.69
CA LEU A 376 8.32 -6.81 16.53
C LEU A 376 8.26 -5.30 16.66
N VAL A 377 8.75 -4.60 15.64
CA VAL A 377 8.69 -3.15 15.48
C VAL A 377 7.60 -2.83 14.47
N VAL A 378 6.63 -1.99 14.84
CA VAL A 378 5.60 -1.47 13.92
C VAL A 378 5.87 0.01 13.68
N LEU A 379 5.81 0.44 12.42
CA LEU A 379 6.05 1.80 12.00
C LEU A 379 4.85 2.31 11.18
N ALA A 380 4.18 3.33 11.70
CA ALA A 380 3.23 4.14 10.97
C ALA A 380 3.89 5.48 10.60
N VAL A 381 3.90 5.79 9.30
CA VAL A 381 4.44 7.02 8.74
C VAL A 381 3.28 7.87 8.24
N ASP A 382 3.04 9.02 8.83
CA ASP A 382 2.05 9.96 8.28
C ASP A 382 2.52 10.58 6.97
N GLY A 383 1.58 11.02 6.15
CA GLY A 383 1.85 11.49 4.79
C GLY A 383 0.73 12.37 4.25
N ARG A 384 0.98 13.02 3.11
CA ARG A 384 0.03 13.95 2.44
C ARG A 384 -0.32 15.22 3.24
N ASP A 385 0.47 15.55 4.25
CA ASP A 385 0.38 16.81 4.99
C ASP A 385 1.67 17.60 4.76
N LEU A 386 1.58 18.68 3.98
CA LEU A 386 2.75 19.45 3.57
C LEU A 386 3.56 19.93 4.78
N GLU A 387 2.88 20.49 5.79
CA GLU A 387 3.54 21.15 6.91
C GLU A 387 4.05 20.18 7.97
N ARG A 388 3.40 19.02 8.11
CA ARG A 388 3.64 18.11 9.24
C ARG A 388 4.30 16.80 8.85
N ALA A 389 3.91 16.24 7.71
CA ALA A 389 4.38 14.92 7.27
C ALA A 389 4.02 14.69 5.79
N PRO A 390 4.94 14.97 4.84
CA PRO A 390 4.71 14.69 3.43
C PRO A 390 4.62 13.18 3.14
N GLY A 391 5.36 12.36 3.89
CA GLY A 391 5.41 10.90 3.75
C GLY A 391 6.84 10.41 3.51
N LEU A 392 6.98 9.10 3.32
CA LEU A 392 8.26 8.46 2.98
C LEU A 392 8.13 7.53 1.77
N THR A 393 9.24 7.28 1.10
CA THR A 393 9.37 6.17 0.14
C THR A 393 9.44 4.83 0.89
N LEU A 394 9.21 3.71 0.19
CA LEU A 394 9.44 2.36 0.73
C LEU A 394 10.90 2.21 1.16
N ARG A 395 11.87 2.67 0.37
CA ARG A 395 13.30 2.61 0.70
C ARG A 395 13.64 3.40 1.95
N ALA A 396 13.09 4.60 2.12
CA ALA A 396 13.29 5.39 3.34
C ALA A 396 12.63 4.71 4.55
N THR A 397 11.46 4.10 4.37
CA THR A 397 10.77 3.32 5.42
C THR A 397 11.60 2.10 5.84
N GLY A 398 12.16 1.35 4.87
CA GLY A 398 13.05 0.23 5.13
C GLY A 398 14.35 0.65 5.81
N SER A 399 14.95 1.77 5.38
CA SER A 399 16.15 2.33 6.00
C SER A 399 15.91 2.71 7.46
N LEU A 400 14.74 3.27 7.76
CA LEU A 400 14.34 3.61 9.12
C LEU A 400 14.17 2.35 9.99
N LEU A 401 13.50 1.31 9.49
CA LEU A 401 13.36 0.03 10.20
C LEU A 401 14.72 -0.66 10.41
N ALA A 402 15.60 -0.64 9.41
CA ALA A 402 16.96 -1.14 9.54
C ALA A 402 17.75 -0.36 10.62
N SER A 403 17.62 0.98 10.67
CA SER A 403 18.26 1.82 11.69
C SER A 403 17.75 1.54 13.11
N LEU A 404 16.51 1.05 13.24
CA LEU A 404 15.93 0.58 14.49
C LEU A 404 16.44 -0.79 14.93
N GLY A 405 17.26 -1.45 14.10
CA GLY A 405 17.84 -2.77 14.32
C GLY A 405 17.03 -3.93 13.74
N CYS A 406 16.07 -3.66 12.84
CA CYS A 406 15.33 -4.75 12.20
C CYS A 406 16.18 -5.46 11.16
N GLU A 407 16.19 -6.79 11.20
CA GLU A 407 16.93 -7.67 10.27
C GLU A 407 16.06 -8.13 9.10
N ARG A 408 14.74 -8.18 9.33
CA ARG A 408 13.71 -8.42 8.31
C ARG A 408 12.61 -7.39 8.48
N ALA A 409 12.07 -6.90 7.37
CA ALA A 409 10.92 -6.00 7.41
C ALA A 409 10.07 -6.13 6.16
N THR A 410 8.77 -5.87 6.31
CA THR A 410 7.82 -5.83 5.20
C THR A 410 6.89 -4.63 5.33
N ASN A 411 6.48 -4.08 4.20
CA ASN A 411 5.44 -3.06 4.12
C ASN A 411 4.05 -3.69 4.33
N LEU A 412 3.09 -2.89 4.79
CA LEU A 412 1.66 -3.20 4.88
C LEU A 412 0.86 -2.16 4.10
N ASP A 413 -0.48 -2.23 4.11
CA ASP A 413 -1.27 -1.23 3.40
C ASP A 413 -1.18 0.14 4.07
N GLY A 414 -0.66 1.10 3.31
CA GLY A 414 -0.38 2.47 3.75
C GLY A 414 -1.41 3.45 3.21
N GLY A 415 -0.94 4.60 2.74
CA GLY A 415 -1.78 5.60 2.09
C GLY A 415 -2.93 6.05 2.98
N SER A 416 -4.15 6.02 2.44
CA SER A 416 -5.35 6.42 3.18
C SER A 416 -5.82 5.36 4.19
N SER A 417 -5.32 4.12 4.08
CA SER A 417 -5.68 2.99 4.94
C SER A 417 -4.86 2.96 6.23
N LYS A 418 -3.69 3.62 6.24
CA LYS A 418 -2.81 3.69 7.41
C LYS A 418 -3.55 4.21 8.64
N ARG A 419 -3.66 3.34 9.65
CA ARG A 419 -4.23 3.66 10.95
C ARG A 419 -3.46 2.98 12.08
N MET A 420 -3.25 3.70 13.17
CA MET A 420 -2.73 3.15 14.42
C MET A 420 -3.53 3.66 15.62
N VAL A 421 -3.90 2.73 16.49
CA VAL A 421 -4.54 2.97 17.78
C VAL A 421 -3.62 2.43 18.87
N VAL A 422 -3.39 3.22 19.92
CA VAL A 422 -2.58 2.84 21.08
C VAL A 422 -3.29 3.32 22.33
N GLY A 423 -3.49 2.44 23.32
CA GLY A 423 -4.11 2.82 24.59
C GLY A 423 -5.50 3.45 24.43
N GLY A 424 -6.30 2.94 23.49
CA GLY A 424 -7.65 3.45 23.22
C GLY A 424 -7.72 4.79 22.47
N ARG A 425 -6.62 5.25 21.85
CA ARG A 425 -6.59 6.50 21.10
C ARG A 425 -5.95 6.32 19.73
N VAL A 426 -6.50 6.97 18.71
CA VAL A 426 -5.81 7.16 17.43
C VAL A 426 -4.60 8.05 17.67
N VAL A 427 -3.42 7.62 17.23
CA VAL A 427 -2.14 8.35 17.44
C VAL A 427 -1.59 8.99 16.17
N ASP A 428 -2.16 8.66 15.02
CA ASP A 428 -1.68 9.10 13.72
C ASP A 428 -2.58 10.16 13.08
N LEU A 429 -2.08 10.77 12.01
CA LEU A 429 -2.77 11.83 11.28
C LEU A 429 -3.71 11.24 10.23
N ALA A 430 -4.74 12.01 9.86
CA ALA A 430 -5.58 11.70 8.72
C ALA A 430 -4.80 11.95 7.42
N THR A 431 -4.76 10.95 6.53
CA THR A 431 -3.94 10.95 5.31
C THR A 431 -4.77 10.74 4.03
N THR A 432 -6.09 10.96 4.13
CA THR A 432 -7.04 10.78 3.01
C THR A 432 -6.95 11.91 2.00
N GLU A 433 -6.81 13.15 2.45
CA GLU A 433 -6.70 14.31 1.56
C GLU A 433 -5.24 14.77 1.49
N VAL A 434 -4.93 15.61 0.49
CA VAL A 434 -3.66 16.35 0.43
C VAL A 434 -3.88 17.72 1.08
N VAL A 435 -3.13 18.00 2.15
CA VAL A 435 -3.24 19.22 2.94
C VAL A 435 -2.06 20.14 2.64
N ALA A 436 -2.36 21.33 2.11
CA ALA A 436 -1.40 22.38 1.76
C ALA A 436 -1.82 23.74 2.35
N GLY A 437 -2.21 23.74 3.63
CA GLY A 437 -2.76 24.87 4.38
C GLY A 437 -4.22 24.64 4.83
N GLY A 438 -4.56 25.01 6.07
CA GLY A 438 -5.89 24.80 6.67
C GLY A 438 -6.10 23.43 7.35
N SER A 439 -7.28 23.17 7.91
CA SER A 439 -7.58 21.90 8.61
C SER A 439 -7.95 20.78 7.62
N SER A 440 -7.39 19.58 7.82
CA SER A 440 -7.77 18.36 7.09
C SER A 440 -9.27 18.04 7.27
N SER A 441 -9.91 17.46 6.26
CA SER A 441 -11.23 16.84 6.46
C SER A 441 -11.10 15.64 7.41
N ASP A 442 -12.04 15.45 8.34
CA ASP A 442 -12.10 14.28 9.23
C ASP A 442 -12.45 12.96 8.50
N ARG A 443 -12.59 12.97 7.16
CA ARG A 443 -12.90 11.77 6.39
C ARG A 443 -11.70 10.82 6.36
N VAL A 444 -11.75 9.84 7.24
CA VAL A 444 -10.82 8.72 7.31
C VAL A 444 -11.37 7.54 6.52
N ARG A 445 -10.52 6.85 5.76
CA ARG A 445 -10.92 5.60 5.10
C ARG A 445 -11.29 4.54 6.15
N PRO A 446 -12.40 3.80 5.98
CA PRO A 446 -12.71 2.66 6.83
C PRO A 446 -11.59 1.62 6.87
N LEU A 447 -11.40 1.01 8.04
CA LEU A 447 -10.42 -0.05 8.25
C LEU A 447 -10.91 -1.34 7.56
N HIS A 448 -10.10 -1.89 6.65
CA HIS A 448 -10.46 -3.11 5.90
C HIS A 448 -9.85 -4.37 6.52
N THR A 449 -8.58 -4.30 6.89
CA THR A 449 -7.88 -5.36 7.62
C THR A 449 -7.14 -4.74 8.78
N ALA A 450 -6.93 -5.51 9.85
CA ALA A 450 -6.27 -5.03 11.05
C ALA A 450 -5.41 -6.11 11.70
N VAL A 451 -4.37 -5.67 12.39
CA VAL A 451 -3.64 -6.47 13.36
C VAL A 451 -3.83 -5.85 14.74
N LEU A 452 -4.32 -6.66 15.66
CA LEU A 452 -4.59 -6.30 17.05
C LEU A 452 -3.51 -6.89 17.93
N VAL A 453 -3.07 -6.11 18.91
CA VAL A 453 -1.99 -6.46 19.83
C VAL A 453 -2.57 -6.62 21.23
N HIS A 454 -2.41 -7.81 21.79
CA HIS A 454 -2.82 -8.13 23.15
C HIS A 454 -1.56 -8.31 24.01
N SER A 455 -1.48 -7.55 25.09
CA SER A 455 -0.50 -7.82 26.16
C SER A 455 -0.82 -9.18 26.77
N THR A 456 0.22 -9.96 27.06
CA THR A 456 0.10 -11.20 27.84
C THR A 456 -0.02 -10.92 29.33
#